data_AF-A0A8T4YIE3-F1
#
_entry.id   AF-A0A8T4YIE3-F1
#
_cell.length_a   1.000
_cell.length_b   1.000
_cell.length_c   1.000
_cell.angle_alpha   90.00
_cell.angle_beta   90.00
_cell.angle_gamma   90.00
#
_symmetry.space_group_name_H-M   'P 1'
#
loop_
_entity.id
_entity.type
_entity.pdbx_description
1 polymer ?
#
loop_
_entity_poly.entity_id
_entity_poly.type
_entity_poly.pdbx_seq_one_letter_code
_entity_poly.pdbx_strand_id
1 'polypeptide(L)'
;LLITLVSLFSPLKIVAPGAVLVSGPLYLSDYGKISLAGPLTNIAMGVLFFVSDLSFNSSITWIGVYINSLLALFNMIPFGMFDGAKIFRWNWRVWVVATLIAGALFFYSSVF
;
A
#
# COMPACT_ATOMS: atom_id res chain seq x y z
N LEU A 1 -23.84 10.17 2.57
CA LEU A 1 -24.31 11.19 3.54
C LEU A 1 -25.26 10.62 4.59
N LEU A 2 -26.39 10.00 4.23
CA LEU A 2 -27.29 9.38 5.22
C LEU A 2 -26.62 8.25 6.04
N ILE A 3 -25.89 7.35 5.37
CA ILE A 3 -25.18 6.22 6.01
C ILE A 3 -24.06 6.72 6.94
N THR A 4 -23.29 7.73 6.49
CA THR A 4 -22.28 8.43 7.31
C THR A 4 -22.89 9.07 8.56
N LEU A 5 -24.08 9.68 8.44
CA LEU A 5 -24.81 10.29 9.56
C LEU A 5 -25.26 9.23 10.58
N VAL A 6 -25.80 8.10 10.11
CA VAL A 6 -26.20 6.97 10.97
C VAL A 6 -25.00 6.33 11.65
N SER A 7 -23.85 6.26 10.97
CA SER A 7 -22.62 5.68 11.53
C SER A 7 -22.00 6.51 12.67
N LEU A 8 -22.39 7.79 12.82
CA LEU A 8 -21.90 8.65 13.89
C LEU A 8 -22.29 8.15 15.29
N PHE A 9 -23.45 7.49 15.40
CA PHE A 9 -23.99 6.95 16.66
C PHE A 9 -23.64 5.47 16.89
N SER A 10 -22.84 4.87 16.01
CA SER A 10 -22.37 3.49 16.10
C SER A 10 -20.86 3.45 16.30
N PRO A 11 -20.29 2.46 17.02
CA PRO A 11 -18.83 2.27 17.07
C PRO A 11 -18.21 1.97 15.69
N LEU A 12 -19.04 1.64 14.69
CA LEU A 12 -18.63 1.43 13.30
C LEU A 12 -18.76 2.74 12.50
N LYS A 13 -17.64 3.42 12.27
CA LYS A 13 -17.57 4.61 11.41
C LYS A 13 -17.51 4.20 9.94
N ILE A 14 -18.57 4.48 9.19
CA ILE A 14 -18.65 4.19 7.75
C ILE A 14 -18.53 5.52 7.01
N VAL A 15 -17.35 5.80 6.47
CA VAL A 15 -17.11 6.96 5.60
C VAL A 15 -17.38 6.52 4.17
N ALA A 16 -18.49 6.96 3.61
CA ALA A 16 -18.81 6.79 2.18
C ALA A 16 -18.43 8.08 1.44
N PRO A 17 -17.19 8.22 0.94
CA PRO A 17 -16.84 9.35 0.08
C PRO A 17 -17.70 9.29 -1.18
N GLY A 18 -18.23 10.43 -1.61
CA GLY A 18 -19.06 10.51 -2.81
C GLY A 18 -18.34 9.86 -3.99
N ALA A 19 -19.05 9.04 -4.76
CA ALA A 19 -18.49 8.37 -5.92
C ALA A 19 -18.05 9.41 -6.95
N VAL A 20 -16.73 9.58 -7.12
CA VAL A 20 -16.18 10.34 -8.24
C VAL A 20 -16.25 9.43 -9.46
N LEU A 21 -17.23 9.69 -10.33
CA LEU A 21 -17.34 9.03 -11.62
C LEU A 21 -16.17 9.50 -12.50
N VAL A 22 -15.15 8.64 -12.64
CA VAL A 22 -14.11 8.86 -13.64
C VAL A 22 -14.73 8.59 -15.01
N SER A 23 -15.04 9.66 -15.74
CA SER A 23 -15.57 9.59 -17.10
C SER A 23 -14.41 9.36 -18.08
N GLY A 24 -14.43 8.23 -18.79
CA GLY A 24 -13.48 7.90 -19.85
C GLY A 24 -13.10 6.41 -19.88
N PRO A 25 -12.65 5.87 -21.03
CA PRO A 25 -12.12 4.51 -21.11
C PRO A 25 -10.78 4.44 -20.35
N LEU A 26 -10.82 3.97 -19.10
CA LEU A 26 -9.61 3.63 -18.36
C LEU A 26 -9.08 2.29 -18.85
N TYR A 27 -7.90 2.31 -19.48
CA TYR A 27 -7.22 1.08 -19.85
C TYR A 27 -6.71 0.37 -18.60
N LEU A 28 -6.66 -0.96 -18.65
CA LEU A 28 -6.15 -1.79 -17.55
C LEU A 28 -4.75 -1.36 -17.11
N SER A 29 -3.95 -0.81 -18.04
CA SER A 29 -2.63 -0.25 -17.78
C SER A 29 -2.61 0.98 -16.92
N ASP A 30 -3.55 1.90 -17.11
CA ASP A 30 -3.60 3.14 -16.35
C ASP A 30 -4.05 2.85 -14.92
N TYR A 31 -5.05 1.97 -14.79
CA TYR A 31 -5.53 1.49 -13.50
C TYR A 31 -4.42 0.78 -12.70
N GLY A 32 -3.65 -0.08 -13.36
CA GLY A 32 -2.51 -0.77 -12.75
C GLY A 32 -1.40 0.18 -12.31
N LYS A 33 -1.03 1.17 -13.13
CA LYS A 33 0.00 2.17 -12.79
C LYS A 33 -0.44 3.08 -11.64
N ILE A 34 -1.69 3.53 -11.64
CA ILE A 34 -2.24 4.37 -10.56
C ILE A 34 -2.22 3.58 -9.24
N SER A 35 -2.67 2.32 -9.27
CA SER A 35 -2.63 1.46 -8.09
C SER A 35 -1.21 1.09 -7.64
N LEU A 36 -0.23 1.06 -8.54
CA LEU A 36 1.17 0.82 -8.20
C LEU A 36 1.81 1.99 -7.44
N ALA A 37 1.32 3.22 -7.62
CA ALA A 37 1.89 4.40 -6.98
C ALA A 37 1.89 4.29 -5.44
N GLY A 38 0.82 3.77 -4.84
CA GLY A 38 0.71 3.60 -3.38
C GLY A 38 1.74 2.61 -2.79
N PRO A 39 1.82 1.36 -3.28
CA PRO A 39 2.89 0.44 -2.90
C PRO A 39 4.29 1.00 -3.14
N LEU A 40 4.53 1.69 -4.26
CA LEU A 40 5.84 2.28 -4.55
C LEU A 40 6.24 3.38 -3.57
N THR A 41 5.32 4.26 -3.15
CA THR A 41 5.64 5.28 -2.15
C THR A 41 6.00 4.66 -0.82
N ASN A 42 5.30 3.60 -0.41
CA ASN A 42 5.60 2.87 0.82
C ASN A 42 6.96 2.17 0.71
N ILE A 43 7.27 1.51 -0.40
CA ILE A 43 8.59 0.90 -0.63
C ILE A 43 9.69 1.97 -0.57
N ALA A 44 9.51 3.11 -1.25
CA ALA A 44 10.49 4.20 -1.25
C ALA A 44 10.77 4.74 0.16
N MET A 45 9.71 4.98 0.95
CA MET A 45 9.84 5.39 2.34
C MET A 45 10.52 4.31 3.20
N GLY A 46 10.16 3.04 2.99
CA GLY A 46 10.80 1.90 3.66
C GLY A 46 12.29 1.81 3.37
N VAL A 47 12.71 2.03 2.12
CA VAL A 47 14.14 2.09 1.74
C VAL A 47 14.85 3.27 2.40
N LEU A 48 14.22 4.45 2.44
CA LEU A 48 14.80 5.63 3.10
C LEU A 48 15.03 5.39 4.59
N PHE A 49 14.06 4.79 5.27
CA PHE A 49 14.20 4.40 6.67
C PHE A 49 15.24 3.30 6.86
N PHE A 50 15.32 2.32 5.95
CA PHE A 50 16.30 1.25 5.99
C PHE A 50 17.73 1.79 5.89
N VAL A 51 18.00 2.67 4.92
CA VAL A 51 19.32 3.30 4.77
C VAL A 51 19.67 4.13 6.01
N SER A 52 18.69 4.83 6.58
CA SER A 52 18.87 5.58 7.83
C SER A 52 19.16 4.65 9.01
N ASP A 53 18.48 3.51 9.07
CA ASP A 53 18.63 2.51 10.13
C ASP A 53 20.05 1.94 10.19
N LEU A 54 20.66 1.69 9.02
CA LEU A 54 22.06 1.25 8.93
C LEU A 54 23.07 2.24 9.56
N SER A 55 22.72 3.53 9.61
CA SER A 55 23.60 4.59 10.13
C SER A 55 23.32 4.92 11.60
N PHE A 56 22.04 4.96 11.98
CA PHE A 56 21.62 5.45 13.30
C PHE A 56 21.21 4.35 14.27
N ASN A 57 20.83 3.16 13.78
CA ASN A 57 20.34 2.03 14.57
C ASN A 57 19.36 2.46 15.68
N SER A 58 18.27 3.11 15.26
CA SER A 58 17.31 3.73 16.18
C SER A 58 15.96 3.04 16.08
N SER A 59 15.21 2.98 17.18
CA SER A 59 13.86 2.37 17.15
C SER A 59 12.91 3.09 16.18
N ILE A 60 13.14 4.38 15.91
CA ILE A 60 12.33 5.18 14.98
C ILE A 60 12.57 4.74 13.54
N THR A 61 13.84 4.58 13.16
CA THR A 61 14.22 4.13 11.81
C THR A 61 13.71 2.71 11.57
N TRP A 62 13.86 1.82 12.54
CA TRP A 62 13.33 0.46 12.49
C TRP A 62 11.79 0.43 12.34
N ILE A 63 11.06 1.16 13.18
CA ILE A 63 9.59 1.30 13.09
C ILE A 63 9.20 1.82 11.69
N GLY A 64 9.98 2.77 11.16
CA GLY A 64 9.80 3.32 9.83
C GLY A 64 9.88 2.25 8.74
N VAL A 65 10.88 1.35 8.77
CA VAL A 65 11.00 0.23 7.83
C VAL A 65 9.82 -0.73 7.99
N TYR A 66 9.50 -1.11 9.23
CA TYR A 66 8.45 -2.08 9.54
C TYR A 66 7.07 -1.62 9.04
N ILE A 67 6.64 -0.41 9.39
CA ILE A 67 5.33 0.10 9.01
C ILE A 67 5.21 0.25 7.49
N ASN A 68 6.23 0.82 6.84
CA ASN A 68 6.17 1.08 5.39
C ASN A 68 6.20 -0.22 4.58
N SER A 69 7.03 -1.18 4.96
CA SER A 69 7.07 -2.50 4.30
C SER A 69 5.79 -3.30 4.51
N LEU A 70 5.21 -3.26 5.72
CA LEU A 70 3.93 -3.88 6.02
C LEU A 70 2.78 -3.26 5.20
N LEU A 71 2.69 -1.92 5.12
CA LEU A 71 1.69 -1.24 4.30
C LEU A 71 1.86 -1.53 2.81
N ALA A 72 3.10 -1.61 2.31
CA ALA A 72 3.36 -2.01 0.94
C ALA A 72 2.87 -3.45 0.67
N LEU A 73 3.16 -4.40 1.58
CA LEU A 73 2.69 -5.79 1.46
C LEU A 73 1.17 -5.89 1.51
N PHE A 74 0.50 -5.18 2.43
CA PHE A 74 -0.96 -5.13 2.50
C PHE A 74 -1.57 -4.61 1.21
N ASN A 75 -1.01 -3.54 0.64
CA ASN A 75 -1.50 -3.01 -0.64
C ASN A 75 -1.25 -3.97 -1.79
N MET A 76 -0.22 -4.81 -1.73
CA MET A 76 0.12 -5.78 -2.77
C MET A 76 -0.67 -7.09 -2.69
N ILE A 77 -1.62 -7.22 -1.78
CA ILE A 77 -2.51 -8.38 -1.72
C ILE A 77 -3.30 -8.54 -3.05
N PRO A 78 -3.25 -9.71 -3.73
CA PRO A 78 -3.81 -9.88 -5.07
C PRO A 78 -5.31 -10.22 -5.08
N PHE A 79 -6.08 -9.74 -4.09
CA PHE A 79 -7.52 -10.03 -3.99
C PHE A 79 -8.37 -8.80 -3.60
N GLY A 80 -9.68 -8.87 -3.86
CA GLY A 80 -10.64 -7.87 -3.39
C GLY A 80 -10.39 -6.45 -3.90
N MET A 81 -10.45 -5.48 -2.98
CA MET A 81 -10.33 -4.04 -3.25
C MET A 81 -8.88 -3.52 -3.15
N PHE A 82 -7.93 -4.38 -2.80
CA PHE A 82 -6.52 -4.02 -2.67
C PHE A 82 -5.92 -3.65 -4.03
N ASP A 83 -4.90 -2.78 -4.01
CA ASP A 83 -4.23 -2.32 -5.22
C ASP A 83 -3.48 -3.44 -5.94
N GLY A 84 -2.99 -4.43 -5.20
CA GLY A 84 -2.31 -5.63 -5.69
C GLY A 84 -3.18 -6.44 -6.64
N ALA A 85 -4.50 -6.50 -6.42
CA ALA A 85 -5.42 -7.18 -7.33
C ALA A 85 -5.45 -6.51 -8.72
N LYS A 86 -5.37 -5.17 -8.77
CA LYS A 86 -5.37 -4.40 -10.02
C LYS A 86 -4.00 -4.48 -10.70
N ILE A 87 -2.92 -4.37 -9.93
CA ILE A 87 -1.54 -4.49 -10.43
C ILE A 87 -1.30 -5.90 -11.00
N PHE A 88 -1.75 -6.95 -10.30
CA PHE A 88 -1.62 -8.33 -10.76
C PHE A 88 -2.34 -8.57 -12.09
N ARG A 89 -3.56 -8.04 -12.25
CA ARG A 89 -4.33 -8.10 -13.51
C ARG A 89 -3.67 -7.33 -14.64
N TRP A 90 -3.03 -6.20 -14.34
CA TRP A 90 -2.32 -5.40 -15.33
C TRP A 90 -0.99 -6.06 -15.75
N ASN A 91 -0.13 -6.39 -14.78
CA ASN A 91 1.18 -6.98 -15.00
C ASN A 91 1.63 -7.78 -13.77
N TRP A 92 1.48 -9.10 -13.85
CA TRP A 92 1.87 -10.02 -12.79
C TRP A 92 3.37 -9.96 -12.44
N ARG A 93 4.24 -9.59 -13.39
CA ARG A 93 5.69 -9.48 -13.15
C ARG A 93 6.01 -8.28 -12.27
N VAL A 94 5.40 -7.12 -12.58
CA VAL A 94 5.52 -5.92 -11.76
C VAL A 94 4.98 -6.19 -10.36
N TRP A 95 3.86 -6.91 -10.28
CA TRP A 95 3.31 -7.35 -9.01
C TRP A 95 4.31 -8.19 -8.20
N VAL A 96 4.89 -9.24 -8.79
CA VAL A 96 5.88 -10.09 -8.11
C VAL A 96 7.08 -9.28 -7.64
N VAL A 97 7.66 -8.43 -8.50
CA VAL A 97 8.86 -7.65 -8.16
C VAL A 97 8.59 -6.71 -6.99
N ALA A 98 7.49 -5.95 -7.04
CA ALA A 98 7.16 -5.02 -5.95
C ALA A 98 6.85 -5.76 -4.64
N THR A 99 6.16 -6.91 -4.70
CA THR A 99 5.90 -7.74 -3.51
C THR A 99 7.19 -8.31 -2.92
N LEU A 100 8.13 -8.76 -3.75
CA LEU A 100 9.42 -9.27 -3.27
C LEU A 100 10.26 -8.18 -2.60
N ILE A 101 10.29 -6.97 -3.16
CA ILE A 101 11.00 -5.84 -2.54
C ILE A 101 10.38 -5.48 -1.19
N ALA A 102 9.06 -5.35 -1.14
CA ALA A 102 8.34 -5.07 0.11
C ALA A 102 8.55 -6.20 1.14
N GLY A 103 8.54 -7.46 0.70
CA GLY A 103 8.79 -8.64 1.53
C GLY A 103 10.20 -8.68 2.08
N ALA A 104 11.21 -8.32 1.29
CA ALA A 104 12.59 -8.25 1.74
C ALA A 104 12.79 -7.18 2.83
N LEU A 105 12.21 -5.99 2.64
CA LEU A 105 12.24 -4.93 3.66
C LEU A 105 11.53 -5.36 4.95
N PHE A 106 10.36 -6.00 4.82
CA PHE A 106 9.61 -6.50 5.97
C PHE A 106 10.38 -7.57 6.74
N PHE A 107 11.00 -8.51 6.02
CA PHE A 107 11.84 -9.56 6.60
C PHE A 107 13.03 -8.97 7.36
N TYR A 108 13.72 -7.98 6.79
CA TYR A 108 14.79 -7.27 7.49
C TYR A 108 14.28 -6.71 8.82
N SER A 109 13.20 -5.93 8.81
CA SER A 109 12.64 -5.34 10.02
C SER A 109 12.00 -6.34 10.99
N SER A 110 11.78 -7.59 10.60
CA SER A 110 11.21 -8.61 11.50
C SER A 110 12.29 -9.43 12.21
N VAL A 111 13.51 -9.46 11.67
CA VAL A 111 14.62 -10.28 12.16
C VAL A 111 15.61 -9.44 12.98
N PHE A 112 15.88 -8.22 12.53
CA PHE A 112 16.77 -7.25 13.18
C PHE A 112 15.93 -6.18 13.86
#